data_AF-A0A4Q4D258-F1
#
_entry.id   AF-A0A4Q4D258-F1
#
_cell.length_a   1.000
_cell.length_b   1.000
_cell.length_c   1.000
_cell.angle_alpha   90.00
_cell.angle_beta   90.00
_cell.angle_gamma   90.00
#
_symmetry.space_group_name_H-M   'P 1'
#
loop_
_entity.id
_entity.type
_entity.pdbx_description
1 polymer ?
#
loop_
_entity_poly.entity_id
_entity_poly.type
_entity_poly.pdbx_seq_one_letter_code
_entity_poly.pdbx_strand_id
1 'polypeptide(L)' 'MASTSRLPMPLQESYDWQYDGACRTANPETFFSPESERGPR' A
#
# COMPACT_ATOMS: atom_id res chain seq x y z
N MET A 1 -12.80 -14.31 -3.43
CA MET A 1 -11.53 -15.03 -3.22
C MET A 1 -10.68 -14.85 -4.48
N ALA A 2 -9.46 -14.32 -4.38
CA ALA A 2 -8.58 -14.20 -5.54
C ALA A 2 -8.00 -15.58 -5.94
N SER A 3 -7.89 -15.85 -7.24
CA SER A 3 -7.29 -17.10 -7.73
C SER A 3 -5.77 -17.05 -7.58
N THR A 4 -5.25 -17.74 -6.57
CA THR A 4 -3.82 -17.70 -6.20
C THR A 4 -2.92 -18.50 -7.14
N SER A 5 -3.47 -19.44 -7.91
CA SER A 5 -2.71 -20.32 -8.82
C SER A 5 -2.09 -19.62 -10.03
N ARG A 6 -2.46 -18.36 -10.31
CA ARG A 6 -1.94 -17.57 -11.44
C ARG A 6 -1.15 -16.35 -11.00
N LEU A 7 -0.91 -16.21 -9.70
CA LEU A 7 -0.12 -15.10 -9.20
C LEU A 7 1.33 -15.28 -9.68
N PRO A 8 2.02 -14.20 -10.05
CA PRO A 8 3.45 -14.28 -10.32
C PRO A 8 4.16 -14.87 -9.10
N MET A 9 5.31 -15.50 -9.33
CA MET A 9 6.19 -15.96 -8.24
C MET A 9 6.39 -14.83 -7.23
N PRO A 10 6.48 -15.14 -5.92
CA PRO A 10 6.62 -14.13 -4.88
C PRO A 10 7.84 -13.25 -5.17
N LEU A 11 7.57 -12.05 -5.67
CA LEU A 11 8.57 -11.12 -6.18
C LEU A 11 8.92 -10.14 -5.05
N GLN A 12 9.40 -10.67 -3.93
CA GLN A 12 9.77 -9.87 -2.77
C GLN A 12 10.72 -8.73 -3.17
N GLU A 13 11.66 -9.04 -4.08
CA GLU A 13 12.61 -8.10 -4.67
C GLU A 13 11.93 -6.86 -5.33
N SER A 14 10.72 -7.01 -5.89
CA SER A 14 9.98 -5.87 -6.47
C SER A 14 9.41 -4.90 -5.45
N TYR A 15 9.40 -5.28 -4.17
CA TYR A 15 8.91 -4.47 -3.08
C TYR A 15 10.04 -3.96 -2.18
N ASP A 16 11.29 -4.34 -2.43
CA ASP A 16 12.43 -3.92 -1.60
C ASP A 16 12.62 -2.39 -1.59
N TRP A 17 12.26 -1.69 -2.67
CA TRP A 17 12.28 -0.22 -2.70
C TRP A 17 11.44 0.42 -1.58
N GLN A 18 10.44 -0.30 -1.03
CA GLN A 18 9.62 0.21 0.07
C GLN A 18 10.39 0.36 1.38
N TYR A 19 11.57 -0.25 1.53
CA TYR A 19 12.45 0.00 2.66
C TYR A 19 13.06 1.41 2.63
N ASP A 20 13.30 1.94 1.43
CA ASP A 20 13.87 3.27 1.19
C ASP A 20 12.82 4.35 0.93
N GLY A 21 11.53 4.01 1.03
CA GLY A 21 10.43 4.93 0.79
C GLY A 21 10.44 6.11 1.75
N ALA A 22 10.54 7.34 1.23
CA ALA A 22 10.48 8.56 2.04
C ALA A 22 9.17 8.68 2.86
N CYS A 23 8.09 8.05 2.38
CA CYS A 23 6.79 8.02 3.06
C CYS A 23 6.81 7.30 4.42
N ARG A 24 7.82 6.47 4.72
CA ARG A 24 7.90 5.69 5.96
C ARG A 24 7.96 6.52 7.23
N THR A 25 8.45 7.77 7.12
CA THR A 25 8.56 8.70 8.25
C THR A 25 7.49 9.81 8.20
N ALA A 26 6.69 9.83 7.14
CA ALA A 26 5.63 10.81 6.97
C ALA A 26 4.35 10.35 7.69
N ASN A 27 3.55 11.33 8.14
CA ASN A 27 2.26 11.04 8.75
C ASN A 27 1.31 10.43 7.70
N PRO A 28 0.68 9.27 7.96
CA PRO A 28 -0.28 8.67 7.04
C PRO A 28 -1.42 9.61 6.62
N GLU A 29 -1.88 10.49 7.51
CA GLU A 29 -2.93 11.48 7.23
C GLU A 29 -2.54 12.46 6.12
N THR A 30 -1.25 12.59 5.78
CA THR A 30 -0.79 13.38 4.62
C THR A 30 -1.21 12.77 3.29
N PHE A 31 -1.31 11.44 3.20
CA PHE A 31 -1.69 10.73 1.97
C PHE A 31 -3.16 10.30 1.96
N PHE A 32 -3.73 10.18 3.15
CA PHE A 32 -5.03 9.59 3.38
C PHE A 32 -5.93 10.61 4.05
N SER A 33 -6.86 11.19 3.28
CA SER A 33 -7.84 12.12 3.84
C SER A 33 -8.65 11.47 4.96
N PRO A 34 -9.07 12.25 5.97
CA PRO A 34 -9.90 11.78 7.07
C PRO A 34 -11.16 11.06 6.57
N GLU A 35 -11.68 10.18 7.40
CA GLU A 35 -12.84 9.35 7.05
C GLU A 35 -14.07 10.20 6.64
N SER A 36 -14.22 11.38 7.25
CA SER A 36 -15.27 12.36 6.91
C SER A 36 -15.22 12.84 5.45
N GLU A 37 -14.02 12.86 4.84
CA GLU A 37 -13.81 13.32 3.46
C GLU A 37 -13.97 12.19 2.43
N ARG A 38 -14.15 10.94 2.89
CA ARG A 38 -14.26 9.75 2.01
C ARG A 38 -15.69 9.41 1.61
N GLY A 39 -16.67 10.18 2.09
CA GLY A 39 -18.08 9.94 1.85
C GLY A 39 -18.66 8.80 2.70
N PRO A 40 -19.98 8.56 2.63
CA PRO A 40 -20.62 7.46 3.35
C PRO A 40 -20.09 6.10 2.86
N ARG A 41 -19.84 5.19 3.81
CA ARG A 41 -19.47 3.80 3.54
C ARG A 41 -20.64 2.98 2.99
#